data_AF-A0A9E7UCC4-F1
#
_entry.id   AF-A0A9E7UCC4-F1
#
_cell.length_a   1.000
_cell.length_b   1.000
_cell.length_c   1.000
_cell.angle_alpha   90.00
_cell.angle_beta   90.00
_cell.angle_gamma   90.00
#
_symmetry.space_group_name_H-M   'P 1'
#
loop_
_entity.id
_entity.type
_entity.pdbx_description
1 polymer ?
#
loop_
_entity_poly.entity_id
_entity_poly.type
_entity_poly.pdbx_seq_one_letter_code
_entity_poly.pdbx_strand_id
1 'polypeptide(L)'
;MSDDEYEFDVPDDASEDEAVAIAAVVNAHLAALEAAADTEESAQEPWNPRRWSFAGRVSALQRREARVPTSAPEDAWTAAGRTTRMR
;
A
#
# COMPACT_ATOMS: atom_id res chain seq x y z
N MET A 1 -12.91 -17.17 4.58
CA MET A 1 -12.37 -16.16 3.65
C MET A 1 -13.01 -16.49 2.34
N SER A 2 -14.07 -15.77 1.99
CA SER A 2 -14.68 -15.91 0.68
C SER A 2 -13.70 -15.32 -0.33
N ASP A 3 -13.44 -16.09 -1.38
CA ASP A 3 -12.88 -15.60 -2.63
C ASP A 3 -13.88 -14.60 -3.23
N ASP A 4 -13.84 -13.37 -2.72
CA ASP A 4 -14.25 -12.19 -3.46
C ASP A 4 -13.05 -11.87 -4.37
N GLU A 5 -12.80 -12.76 -5.33
CA GLU A 5 -11.76 -12.61 -6.34
C GLU A 5 -12.15 -11.41 -7.18
N TYR A 6 -11.62 -10.24 -6.83
CA TYR A 6 -11.69 -8.96 -7.56
C TYR A 6 -12.50 -9.04 -8.87
N GLU A 7 -13.82 -8.94 -8.75
CA GLU A 7 -14.69 -8.94 -9.91
C GLU A 7 -14.51 -7.58 -10.61
N PHE A 8 -13.89 -7.62 -11.78
CA PHE A 8 -13.72 -6.45 -12.62
C PHE A 8 -14.98 -6.26 -13.46
N ASP A 9 -15.84 -5.35 -13.03
CA ASP A 9 -17.06 -4.98 -13.73
C ASP A 9 -16.76 -3.91 -14.79
N VAL A 10 -17.11 -4.20 -16.05
CA VAL A 10 -17.11 -3.19 -17.12
C VAL A 10 -18.51 -2.57 -17.12
N PRO A 11 -18.63 -1.22 -17.13
CA PRO A 11 -19.94 -0.58 -17.15
C PRO A 11 -20.82 -1.11 -18.30
N ASP A 12 -22.08 -1.43 -17.99
CA ASP A 12 -23.05 -1.95 -18.97
C ASP A 12 -23.29 -0.99 -20.16
N ASP A 13 -23.01 0.30 -19.98
CA ASP A 13 -23.15 1.34 -21.00
C ASP A 13 -21.84 1.67 -21.75
N ALA A 14 -20.75 0.96 -21.47
CA ALA A 14 -19.49 1.14 -22.18
C ALA A 14 -19.65 0.77 -23.66
N SER A 15 -19.27 1.70 -24.53
CA SER A 15 -19.10 1.39 -25.94
C SER A 15 -17.95 0.38 -26.16
N GLU A 16 -17.93 -0.28 -27.31
CA GLU A 16 -16.86 -1.22 -27.68
C GLU A 16 -15.47 -0.56 -27.60
N ASP A 17 -15.35 0.69 -28.05
CA ASP A 17 -14.10 1.46 -27.98
C ASP A 17 -13.67 1.73 -26.53
N GLU A 18 -14.61 2.06 -25.65
CA GLU A 18 -14.34 2.28 -24.22
C GLU A 18 -13.94 1.00 -23.52
N ALA A 19 -14.63 -0.11 -23.79
CA ALA A 19 -14.28 -1.43 -23.25
C ALA A 19 -12.86 -1.87 -23.68
N VAL A 20 -12.49 -1.62 -24.94
CA VAL A 20 -11.13 -1.87 -25.45
C VAL A 20 -10.10 -0.99 -24.75
N ALA A 21 -10.39 0.30 -24.55
CA ALA A 21 -9.49 1.22 -23.86
C ALA A 21 -9.25 0.80 -22.40
N ILE A 22 -10.32 0.42 -21.70
CA ILE A 22 -10.25 -0.09 -20.33
C ILE A 22 -9.39 -1.35 -20.26
N ALA A 23 -9.64 -2.34 -21.13
CA ALA A 23 -8.85 -3.56 -21.18
C ALA A 23 -7.38 -3.29 -21.50
N ALA A 24 -7.08 -2.35 -22.40
CA ALA A 24 -5.71 -1.98 -22.75
C ALA A 24 -4.96 -1.37 -21.55
N VAL A 25 -5.59 -0.49 -20.79
CA VAL A 25 -4.98 0.13 -19.60
C VAL A 25 -4.72 -0.91 -18.50
N VAL A 26 -5.68 -1.80 -18.23
CA VAL A 26 -5.51 -2.86 -17.23
C VAL A 26 -4.35 -3.79 -17.61
N ASN A 27 -4.32 -4.24 -18.86
CA ASN A 27 -3.24 -5.10 -19.35
C ASN A 27 -1.86 -4.41 -19.28
N ALA A 28 -1.79 -3.13 -19.64
CA ALA A 28 -0.55 -2.35 -19.55
C ALA A 28 -0.10 -2.20 -18.09
N HIS A 29 -1.03 -2.01 -17.15
CA HIS A 29 -0.71 -1.92 -15.73
C HIS A 29 -0.17 -3.25 -15.18
N LEU A 30 -0.80 -4.37 -15.51
CA LEU A 30 -0.34 -5.69 -15.10
C LEU A 30 1.06 -6.02 -15.65
N ALA A 31 1.30 -5.72 -16.92
CA ALA A 31 2.63 -5.88 -17.52
C ALA A 31 3.69 -5.00 -16.84
N ALA A 32 3.33 -3.78 -16.43
CA ALA A 32 4.23 -2.90 -15.68
C ALA A 32 4.52 -3.43 -14.26
N LEU A 33 3.53 -4.04 -13.59
CA LEU A 33 3.73 -4.69 -12.29
C LEU A 33 4.65 -5.91 -12.41
N GLU A 34 4.48 -6.73 -13.44
CA GLU A 34 5.35 -7.89 -13.70
C GLU A 34 6.80 -7.45 -13.97
N ALA A 35 7.00 -6.45 -14.83
CA ALA A 35 8.34 -5.91 -15.10
C ALA A 35 8.99 -5.26 -13.86
N ALA A 36 8.20 -4.65 -12.99
CA ALA A 36 8.68 -4.11 -11.71
C ALA A 36 9.03 -5.22 -10.71
N ALA A 37 8.22 -6.28 -10.64
CA ALA A 37 8.46 -7.42 -9.76
C ALA A 37 9.78 -8.14 -10.09
N ASP A 38 10.11 -8.29 -11.37
CA ASP A 38 11.40 -8.84 -11.81
C ASP A 38 12.61 -8.01 -11.36
N THR A 39 12.40 -6.72 -11.03
CA THR A 39 13.46 -5.82 -10.55
C THR A 39 13.54 -5.78 -9.01
N GLU A 40 12.47 -6.13 -8.31
CA GLU A 40 12.32 -5.98 -6.84
C GLU A 40 12.71 -7.21 -6.00
N GLU A 41 13.28 -8.28 -6.58
CA GLU A 41 13.66 -9.49 -5.81
C GLU A 41 14.76 -9.26 -4.73
N SER A 42 15.30 -8.04 -4.60
CA SER A 42 16.47 -7.77 -3.75
C SER A 42 16.27 -6.92 -2.48
N ALA A 43 15.06 -6.42 -2.12
CA ALA A 43 14.95 -5.56 -0.92
C ALA A 43 13.60 -5.53 -0.18
N GLN A 44 12.74 -6.55 -0.31
CA GLN A 44 11.35 -6.42 0.16
C GLN A 44 11.24 -6.92 1.60
N GLU A 45 11.55 -6.02 2.52
CA GLU A 45 11.30 -6.18 3.94
C GLU A 45 9.79 -6.44 4.16
N PRO A 46 9.38 -7.47 4.92
CA PRO A 46 8.00 -7.90 4.99
C PRO A 46 7.10 -6.76 5.46
N TRP A 47 6.05 -6.52 4.67
CA TRP A 47 5.03 -5.53 4.95
C TRP A 47 4.48 -5.68 6.39
N ASN A 48 4.64 -4.64 7.21
CA ASN A 48 4.18 -4.65 8.60
C ASN A 48 3.04 -3.63 8.80
N PRO A 49 1.77 -4.07 8.78
CA PRO A 49 0.60 -3.19 8.84
C PRO A 49 0.51 -2.40 10.16
N ARG A 50 1.16 -2.87 11.23
CA ARG A 50 1.17 -2.17 12.53
C ARG A 50 1.97 -0.87 12.49
N ARG A 51 3.01 -0.77 11.64
CA ARG A 51 3.83 0.44 11.48
C ARG A 51 3.01 1.63 10.97
N TRP A 52 2.04 1.38 10.09
CA TRP A 52 1.22 2.42 9.47
C TRP A 52 0.15 2.95 10.42
N SER A 53 -0.45 2.06 11.23
CA SER A 53 -1.39 2.45 12.30
C SER A 53 -0.76 3.38 13.34
N PHE A 54 0.55 3.28 13.55
CA PHE A 54 1.31 4.14 14.45
C PHE A 54 1.61 5.50 13.83
N ALA A 55 2.07 5.53 12.57
CA ALA A 55 2.29 6.78 11.84
C ALA A 55 1.02 7.65 11.76
N GLY A 56 -0.13 7.04 11.49
CA GLY A 56 -1.43 7.73 11.48
C GLY A 56 -1.80 8.33 12.83
N ARG A 57 -1.57 7.61 13.94
CA ARG A 57 -1.81 8.12 15.30
C ARG A 57 -0.86 9.26 15.69
N VAL A 58 0.41 9.20 15.30
CA VAL A 58 1.36 10.29 15.54
C VAL A 58 0.94 11.53 14.76
N SER A 59 0.52 11.39 13.50
CA SER A 59 -0.01 12.50 12.71
C SER A 59 -1.24 13.14 13.36
N ALA A 60 -2.20 12.32 13.80
CA ALA A 60 -3.41 12.81 14.46
C ALA A 60 -3.15 13.51 15.81
N LEU A 61 -2.28 12.94 16.66
CA LEU A 61 -2.06 13.43 18.03
C LEU A 61 -1.00 14.54 18.12
N GLN A 62 0.05 14.46 17.31
CA GLN A 62 1.18 15.39 17.35
C GLN A 62 1.15 16.41 16.21
N ARG A 63 0.14 16.34 15.31
CA ARG A 63 -0.02 17.22 14.15
C ARG A 63 1.25 17.28 13.28
N ARG A 64 1.99 16.17 13.23
CA ARG A 64 3.22 16.02 12.45
C ARG A 64 3.32 14.64 11.83
N GLU A 65 3.81 14.59 10.61
CA GLU A 65 4.18 13.35 9.95
C GLU A 65 5.55 12.89 10.47
N ALA A 66 5.65 11.62 10.88
CA ALA A 66 6.90 11.02 11.35
C ALA A 66 7.12 9.69 10.64
N ARG A 67 8.29 9.51 10.04
CA ARG A 67 8.67 8.24 9.42
C ARG A 67 9.03 7.26 10.53
N VAL A 68 8.35 6.12 10.56
CA VAL A 68 8.56 5.06 11.55
C VAL A 68 9.76 4.20 11.11
N PRO A 69 10.88 4.20 11.85
CA PRO A 69 12.04 3.36 11.54
C PRO A 69 11.67 1.87 11.57
N THR A 70 12.38 1.03 10.82
CA THR A 70 12.17 -0.44 10.84
C THR A 70 12.42 -1.05 12.22
N SER A 71 13.36 -0.49 12.99
CA SER A 71 13.62 -0.91 14.38
C SER A 71 12.60 -0.41 15.40
N ALA A 72 11.53 0.26 14.95
CA ALA A 72 10.48 0.71 15.85
C ALA A 72 9.77 -0.50 16.48
N PRO A 73 9.56 -0.48 17.81
CA PRO A 73 8.80 -1.53 18.49
C PRO A 73 7.40 -1.66 17.90
N GLU A 74 6.92 -2.89 17.75
CA GLU A 74 5.56 -3.17 17.27
C GLU A 74 4.48 -2.90 18.33
N ASP A 75 4.87 -2.84 19.60
CA ASP A 75 4.02 -2.46 20.72
C ASP A 75 3.83 -0.93 20.77
N ALA A 76 2.57 -0.52 20.84
CA ALA A 76 2.17 0.89 20.83
C ALA A 76 2.70 1.67 22.04
N TRP A 77 2.87 1.05 23.20
CA TRP A 77 3.31 1.73 24.42
C TRP A 77 4.81 2.08 24.36
N THR A 78 5.64 1.14 23.94
CA THR A 78 7.09 1.33 23.73
C THR A 78 7.34 2.29 22.57
N ALA A 79 6.53 2.25 21.51
CA ALA A 79 6.63 3.18 20.39
C ALA A 79 6.29 4.62 20.81
N ALA A 80 5.24 4.82 21.61
CA ALA A 80 4.86 6.13 22.15
C ALA A 80 5.96 6.75 23.02
N GLY A 81 6.66 5.96 23.84
CA GLY A 81 7.79 6.44 24.66
C GLY A 81 9.02 6.89 23.87
N ARG A 82 9.12 6.56 22.57
CA ARG A 82 10.30 6.86 21.72
C ARG A 82 10.07 7.91 20.64
N THR A 83 8.87 8.50 20.54
CA THR A 83 8.58 9.52 19.51
C THR A 83 9.51 10.74 19.58
N THR A 84 10.11 11.02 20.74
CA THR A 84 11.16 12.04 20.93
C THR A 84 12.40 11.83 20.06
N ARG A 85 12.73 10.59 19.68
CA ARG A 85 13.90 10.25 18.85
C ARG A 85 13.56 10.10 17.36
N MET A 86 12.28 10.20 17.00
CA MET A 86 11.81 10.21 15.61
C MET A 86 11.82 11.67 15.13
N ARG A 87 12.94 12.09 14.53
CA ARG A 87 13.13 13.38 13.86
C ARG A 87 13.50 13.14 12.41
#